data_AF-A0A075HAE7-F1
#
_entry.id   AF-A0A075HAE7-F1
#
_cell.length_a   1.000
_cell.length_b   1.000
_cell.length_c   1.000
_cell.angle_alpha   90.00
_cell.angle_beta   90.00
_cell.angle_gamma   90.00
#
_symmetry.space_group_name_H-M   'P 1'
#
loop_
_entity.id
_entity.type
_entity.pdbx_description
1 polymer ?
#
loop_
_entity_poly.entity_id
_entity_poly.type
_entity_poly.pdbx_seq_one_letter_code
_entity_poly.pdbx_strand_id
1 'polypeptide(L)'
;MTADSTDWFWIGGEWGAAFILGFTLGFACMLGDMAGSFVKRRQGLKREGEVSSKAPLLDTLPFAIFIFLAAAILFNDQVIMHSHLAPSIITIIILTPIIHRSFNILGYRLGLKSVPY
;
A
#
# COMPACT_ATOMS: atom_id res chain seq x y z
N MET A 1 -21.35 7.06 -2.80
CA MET A 1 -21.30 8.53 -2.77
C MET A 1 -19.85 8.96 -2.95
N THR A 2 -19.59 9.80 -3.95
CA THR A 2 -18.33 10.51 -4.11
C THR A 2 -18.19 11.56 -3.01
N ALA A 3 -16.97 12.06 -2.77
CA ALA A 3 -16.72 13.14 -1.81
C ALA A 3 -17.72 14.29 -2.00
N ASP A 4 -18.25 14.80 -0.90
CA ASP A 4 -19.25 15.87 -0.84
C ASP A 4 -18.74 17.02 0.03
N SER A 5 -19.34 18.18 -0.15
CA SER A 5 -19.10 19.41 0.61
C SER A 5 -19.25 19.30 2.12
N THR A 6 -19.88 18.23 2.60
CA THR A 6 -20.10 17.94 4.01
C THR A 6 -18.95 17.14 4.64
N ASP A 7 -18.04 16.59 3.85
CA ASP A 7 -16.88 15.84 4.33
C ASP A 7 -15.83 16.77 4.98
N TRP A 8 -15.22 16.32 6.08
CA TRP A 8 -14.19 17.11 6.79
C TRP A 8 -12.96 17.42 5.92
N PHE A 9 -12.68 16.56 4.94
CA PHE A 9 -11.55 16.70 4.02
C PHE A 9 -11.92 17.50 2.77
N TRP A 10 -13.15 18.00 2.66
CA TRP A 10 -13.59 18.87 1.56
C TRP A 10 -13.09 20.30 1.76
N ILE A 11 -11.80 20.50 1.52
CA ILE A 11 -11.15 21.80 1.63
C ILE A 11 -10.75 22.26 0.23
N GLY A 12 -11.22 23.43 -0.21
CA GLY A 12 -10.90 23.96 -1.54
C GLY A 12 -11.62 23.27 -2.71
N GLY A 13 -12.76 22.62 -2.43
CA GLY A 13 -13.58 21.94 -3.43
C GLY A 13 -13.06 20.54 -3.78
N GLU A 14 -13.55 19.98 -4.89
CA GLU A 14 -13.23 18.62 -5.36
C GLU A 14 -11.72 18.37 -5.46
N TRP A 15 -10.98 19.33 -6.01
CA TRP A 15 -9.53 19.21 -6.22
C TRP A 15 -8.75 19.12 -4.92
N GLY A 16 -9.11 19.93 -3.92
CA GLY A 16 -8.44 19.87 -2.63
C GLY A 16 -8.85 18.64 -1.82
N ALA A 17 -10.12 18.20 -1.93
CA ALA A 17 -10.56 16.92 -1.38
C ALA A 17 -9.78 15.74 -1.98
N ALA A 18 -9.62 15.70 -3.30
CA ALA A 18 -8.84 14.67 -3.99
C ALA A 18 -7.36 14.69 -3.57
N PHE A 19 -6.77 15.88 -3.41
CA PHE A 19 -5.40 16.04 -2.92
C PHE A 19 -5.24 15.52 -1.49
N ILE A 20 -6.12 15.92 -0.56
CA ILE A 20 -6.05 15.50 0.85
C ILE A 20 -6.24 13.98 0.96
N LEU A 21 -7.19 13.42 0.22
CA LEU A 21 -7.43 11.98 0.18
C LEU A 21 -6.20 11.23 -0.34
N GLY A 22 -5.69 11.62 -1.51
CA GLY A 22 -4.51 11.00 -2.13
C GLY A 22 -3.26 11.11 -1.26
N PHE A 23 -3.01 12.29 -0.69
CA PHE A 23 -1.87 12.54 0.18
C PHE A 23 -1.96 11.72 1.46
N THR A 24 -3.11 11.69 2.13
CA THR A 24 -3.30 10.99 3.41
C THR A 24 -3.16 9.49 3.23
N LEU A 25 -3.81 8.91 2.20
CA LEU A 25 -3.71 7.48 1.91
C LEU A 25 -2.30 7.10 1.43
N GLY A 26 -1.65 7.95 0.63
CA GLY A 26 -0.26 7.76 0.21
C GLY A 26 0.71 7.80 1.39
N PHE A 27 0.52 8.73 2.33
CA PHE A 27 1.31 8.81 3.56
C PHE A 27 1.11 7.57 4.45
N ALA A 28 -0.13 7.12 4.62
CA ALA A 28 -0.45 5.89 5.35
C ALA A 28 0.21 4.65 4.70
N CYS A 29 0.19 4.56 3.37
CA CYS A 29 0.88 3.52 2.62
C CYS A 29 2.38 3.45 2.97
N MET A 30 3.07 4.60 2.91
CA MET A 30 4.49 4.69 3.25
C MET A 30 4.76 4.35 4.72
N LEU A 31 3.89 4.76 5.65
CA LEU A 31 3.97 4.37 7.05
C LEU A 31 3.88 2.84 7.22
N GLY A 32 2.97 2.19 6.51
CA GLY A 32 2.84 0.73 6.50
C GLY A 32 4.10 0.02 6.03
N ASP A 33 4.71 0.51 4.93
CA ASP A 33 5.98 -0.03 4.42
C ASP A 33 7.14 0.15 5.39
N MET A 34 7.21 1.32 6.05
CA MET A 34 8.21 1.57 7.09
C MET A 34 8.01 0.66 8.30
N ALA A 35 6.76 0.46 8.75
CA ALA A 35 6.43 -0.44 9.85
C ALA A 35 6.77 -1.90 9.50
N GLY A 36 6.42 -2.35 8.29
CA GLY A 36 6.78 -3.68 7.78
C GLY A 36 8.30 -3.86 7.73
N SER A 37 9.02 -2.86 7.24
CA SER A 37 10.49 -2.86 7.24
C SER A 37 11.08 -2.91 8.66
N PHE A 38 10.53 -2.15 9.60
CA PHE A 38 10.96 -2.15 10.99
C PHE A 38 10.77 -3.53 11.64
N VAL A 39 9.62 -4.19 11.44
CA VAL A 39 9.36 -5.55 11.93
C VAL A 39 10.35 -6.55 11.35
N LYS A 40 10.64 -6.49 10.04
CA LYS A 40 11.66 -7.34 9.40
C LYS A 40 13.02 -7.21 10.06
N ARG A 41 13.44 -5.97 10.37
CA ARG A 41 14.73 -5.73 11.04
C ARG A 41 14.75 -6.26 12.47
N ARG A 42 13.64 -6.19 13.20
CA ARG A 42 13.51 -6.74 14.55
C ARG A 42 13.53 -8.28 14.56
N GLN A 43 13.03 -8.92 13.51
CA GLN A 43 13.08 -10.37 13.32
C GLN A 43 14.46 -10.89 12.88
N GLY A 44 15.48 -10.03 12.78
CA GLY A 44 16.81 -10.44 12.37
C GLY A 44 16.95 -10.73 10.87
N LEU A 45 15.91 -10.46 10.07
CA LEU A 45 15.97 -10.49 8.61
C LEU A 45 16.81 -9.29 8.14
N LYS A 46 18.13 -9.45 8.12
CA LYS A 46 19.07 -8.46 7.60
C LYS A 46 19.05 -8.48 6.07
N ARG A 47 19.22 -7.29 5.47
CA ARG A 47 19.32 -7.01 4.03
C ARG A 47 20.61 -7.59 3.42
N GLU A 48 20.89 -8.88 3.58
CA GLU A 48 21.98 -9.53 2.85
C GLU A 48 21.57 -10.95 2.47
N GLY A 49 21.38 -11.18 1.17
CA GLY A 49 21.18 -12.51 0.60
C GLY A 49 19.77 -13.11 0.69
N GLU A 50 19.67 -14.34 0.15
CA GLU A 50 18.49 -15.14 -0.20
C GLU A 50 17.39 -15.29 0.87
N VAL A 51 17.66 -14.85 2.10
CA VAL A 51 16.80 -15.04 3.28
C VAL A 51 15.75 -13.93 3.42
N SER A 52 16.05 -12.69 3.04
CA SER A 52 15.07 -11.59 3.10
C SER A 52 13.91 -11.77 2.11
N SER A 53 14.09 -12.61 1.08
CA SER A 53 13.12 -12.82 0.00
C SER A 53 12.04 -13.87 0.30
N LYS A 54 12.07 -14.50 1.47
CA LYS A 54 11.11 -15.56 1.84
C LYS A 54 9.82 -15.06 2.47
N ALA A 55 9.64 -13.75 2.63
CA ALA A 55 8.47 -13.17 3.29
C ALA A 55 7.58 -12.33 2.34
N PRO A 56 7.09 -12.89 1.22
CA PRO A 56 6.31 -12.15 0.22
C PRO A 56 5.04 -11.51 0.80
N LEU A 57 4.46 -12.09 1.85
CA LEU A 57 3.30 -11.53 2.55
C LEU A 57 3.67 -10.33 3.45
N LEU A 58 4.86 -10.34 4.06
CA LEU A 58 5.32 -9.25 4.91
C LEU A 58 5.80 -8.03 4.08
N ASP A 59 6.08 -8.23 2.79
CA ASP A 59 6.38 -7.18 1.83
C ASP A 59 5.11 -6.56 1.20
N THR A 60 3.97 -7.24 1.25
CA THR A 60 2.76 -6.84 0.50
C THR A 60 1.54 -6.56 1.36
N LEU A 61 1.51 -6.97 2.62
CA LEU A 61 0.36 -6.72 3.50
C LEU A 61 0.45 -5.44 4.33
N PRO A 62 1.63 -4.99 4.82
CA PRO A 62 1.70 -3.82 5.70
C PRO A 62 1.18 -2.53 5.05
N PHE A 63 1.53 -2.27 3.78
CA PHE A 63 1.02 -1.10 3.06
C PHE A 63 -0.51 -1.15 2.93
N ALA A 64 -1.07 -2.31 2.56
CA ALA A 64 -2.50 -2.49 2.35
C ALA A 64 -3.28 -2.29 3.67
N ILE A 65 -2.78 -2.89 4.77
CA ILE A 65 -3.39 -2.75 6.10
C ILE A 65 -3.44 -1.28 6.51
N PHE A 66 -2.35 -0.53 6.34
CA PHE A 66 -2.31 0.87 6.75
C PHE A 66 -3.18 1.77 5.87
N ILE A 67 -3.24 1.53 4.55
CA ILE A 67 -4.17 2.25 3.67
C ILE A 67 -5.62 2.00 4.10
N PHE A 68 -6.01 0.74 4.31
CA PHE A 68 -7.40 0.42 4.69
C PHE A 68 -7.74 0.93 6.09
N LEU A 69 -6.80 0.89 7.03
CA LEU A 69 -6.99 1.43 8.37
C LEU A 69 -7.13 2.96 8.36
N ALA A 70 -6.28 3.66 7.60
CA ALA A 70 -6.41 5.11 7.42
C ALA A 70 -7.73 5.47 6.70
N ALA A 71 -8.11 4.71 5.68
CA ALA A 71 -9.41 4.85 5.01
C ALA A 71 -10.58 4.64 5.99
N ALA A 72 -10.53 3.62 6.84
CA ALA A 72 -11.59 3.31 7.78
C ALA A 72 -11.75 4.37 8.88
N ILE A 73 -10.64 4.94 9.35
CA ILE A 73 -10.65 5.90 10.46
C ILE A 73 -10.97 7.30 9.94
N LEU A 74 -10.38 7.71 8.82
CA LEU A 74 -10.42 9.09 8.36
C LEU A 74 -11.44 9.32 7.25
N PHE A 75 -11.87 8.28 6.54
CA PHE A 75 -12.75 8.40 5.38
C PHE A 75 -13.91 7.39 5.46
N ASN A 76 -14.43 7.15 6.68
CA ASN A 76 -15.42 6.11 6.98
C ASN A 76 -16.70 6.23 6.14
N ASP A 77 -17.19 7.46 5.97
CA ASP A 77 -18.40 7.78 5.21
C ASP A 77 -18.20 7.68 3.68
N GLN A 78 -16.95 7.54 3.23
CA GLN A 78 -16.63 7.34 1.83
C GLN A 78 -16.77 5.86 1.44
N VAL A 79 -17.13 5.63 0.16
CA VAL A 79 -17.42 4.32 -0.45
C VAL A 79 -16.35 3.23 -0.24
N ILE A 80 -15.17 3.59 0.25
CA ILE A 80 -14.04 2.69 0.48
C ILE A 80 -14.40 1.51 1.42
N MET A 81 -15.46 1.63 2.23
CA MET A 81 -15.92 0.58 3.17
C MET A 81 -17.19 -0.19 2.74
N HIS A 82 -17.74 0.05 1.55
CA HIS A 82 -18.92 -0.70 1.08
C HIS A 82 -18.56 -2.11 0.57
N SER A 83 -19.47 -3.07 0.75
CA SER A 83 -19.35 -4.48 0.33
C SER A 83 -19.00 -4.68 -1.16
N HIS A 84 -19.23 -3.66 -1.99
CA HIS A 84 -18.88 -3.64 -3.41
C HIS A 84 -17.37 -3.53 -3.69
N LEU A 85 -16.54 -3.12 -2.72
CA LEU A 85 -15.09 -2.99 -2.90
C LEU A 85 -14.28 -4.20 -2.43
N ALA A 86 -14.90 -5.21 -1.81
CA ALA A 86 -14.22 -6.47 -1.50
C ALA A 86 -13.46 -7.05 -2.72
N PRO A 87 -14.01 -7.04 -3.95
CA PRO A 87 -13.28 -7.44 -5.15
C PRO A 87 -12.04 -6.58 -5.45
N SER A 88 -12.12 -5.26 -5.25
CA SER A 88 -11.01 -4.33 -5.48
C SER A 88 -9.88 -4.52 -4.47
N ILE A 89 -10.22 -4.75 -3.20
CA ILE A 89 -9.26 -5.07 -2.13
C ILE A 89 -8.53 -6.38 -2.46
N ILE A 90 -9.29 -7.43 -2.81
CA ILE A 90 -8.74 -8.72 -3.22
C ILE A 90 -7.84 -8.54 -4.45
N THR A 91 -8.27 -7.74 -5.42
CA THR A 91 -7.51 -7.46 -6.64
C THR A 91 -6.19 -6.79 -6.29
N ILE A 92 -6.15 -5.76 -5.43
CA ILE A 92 -4.90 -5.11 -5.01
C ILE A 92 -3.99 -6.10 -4.25
N ILE A 93 -4.52 -6.89 -3.32
CA ILE A 93 -3.74 -7.87 -2.57
C ILE A 93 -3.10 -8.92 -3.50
N ILE A 94 -3.78 -9.31 -4.57
CA ILE A 94 -3.25 -10.26 -5.57
C ILE A 94 -2.32 -9.57 -6.57
N LEU A 95 -2.66 -8.36 -7.02
CA LEU A 95 -1.95 -7.64 -8.06
C LEU A 95 -0.61 -7.11 -7.55
N THR A 96 -0.54 -6.64 -6.30
CA THR A 96 0.70 -6.10 -5.74
C THR A 96 1.87 -7.10 -5.75
N PRO A 97 1.77 -8.35 -5.27
CA PRO A 97 2.88 -9.31 -5.38
C PRO A 97 3.23 -9.62 -6.85
N ILE A 98 2.26 -9.61 -7.76
CA ILE A 98 2.51 -9.81 -9.20
C ILE A 98 3.34 -8.66 -9.77
N ILE A 99 2.96 -7.40 -9.47
CA ILE A 99 3.67 -6.21 -9.93
C ILE A 99 5.09 -6.18 -9.33
N HIS A 100 5.23 -6.38 -8.01
CA HIS A 100 6.53 -6.39 -7.35
C HIS A 100 7.48 -7.44 -7.96
N ARG A 101 6.97 -8.66 -8.17
CA ARG A 101 7.77 -9.72 -8.79
C ARG A 101 8.13 -9.40 -10.24
N SER A 102 7.20 -8.84 -11.00
CA SER A 102 7.44 -8.45 -12.39
C SER A 102 8.54 -7.39 -12.49
N PHE A 103 8.50 -6.37 -11.63
CA PHE A 103 9.53 -5.34 -11.58
C PHE A 103 10.89 -5.88 -11.14
N ASN A 104 10.94 -6.81 -10.18
CA ASN A 104 12.21 -7.43 -9.77
C ASN A 104 12.82 -8.28 -10.89
N ILE A 105 12.01 -9.02 -11.64
CA ILE A 105 12.47 -9.79 -12.81
C ILE A 105 12.97 -8.86 -13.92
N LEU A 106 12.26 -7.76 -14.20
CA LEU A 106 12.68 -6.77 -15.19
C LEU A 106 14.00 -6.09 -14.78
N GLY A 107 14.14 -5.69 -13.52
CA GLY A 107 15.36 -5.11 -12.98
C GLY A 107 16.56 -6.06 -13.08
N TYR A 108 16.35 -7.36 -12.85
CA TYR A 108 17.38 -8.38 -13.05
C TYR A 108 17.76 -8.55 -14.52
N ARG A 109 16.77 -8.63 -15.42
CA ARG A 109 17.02 -8.76 -16.86
C ARG A 109 17.76 -7.55 -17.46
N LEU A 110 17.53 -6.37 -16.89
CA LEU A 110 18.23 -5.13 -17.28
C LEU A 110 19.59 -4.95 -16.60
N GLY A 111 20.03 -5.91 -15.77
CA GLY A 111 21.30 -5.85 -15.05
C GLY A 111 21.34 -4.82 -13.90
N LEU A 112 20.19 -4.22 -13.55
CA LEU A 112 20.06 -3.26 -12.45
C LEU A 112 19.99 -3.93 -11.06
N LYS A 113 19.67 -5.23 -11.03
CA LYS A 113 19.68 -6.08 -9.83
C LYS A 113 20.50 -7.34 -10.08
N SER A 114 21.19 -7.80 -9.04
CA SER A 114 21.94 -9.07 -9.05
C SER A 114 21.07 -10.32 -8.84
N VAL A 115 19.79 -10.17 -8.45
CA VAL A 115 18.85 -11.28 -8.22
C VAL A 115 17.43 -10.96 -8.74
N PRO A 116 16.67 -11.96 -9.23
CA PRO A 116 15.37 -11.77 -9.90
C PRO A 116 14.15 -11.66 -8.97
N TYR A 117 14.36 -11.55 -7.66
CA TYR A 117 13.29 -11.56 -6.65
C TYR A 117 13.29 -10.32 -5.77
#